data_AF-A0A2N1J3J9-F1
#
_entry.id   AF-A0A2N1J3J9-F1
#
_cell.length_a   1.000
_cell.length_b   1.000
_cell.length_c   1.000
_cell.angle_alpha   90.00
_cell.angle_beta   90.00
_cell.angle_gamma   90.00
#
_symmetry.space_group_name_H-M   'P 1'
#
loop_
_entity.id
_entity.type
_entity.pdbx_description
1 polymer ?
#
loop_
_entity_poly.entity_id
_entity_poly.type
_entity_poly.pdbx_seq_one_letter_code
_entity_poly.pdbx_strand_id
1 'polypeptide(L)'
;MKLKQRLKQNSSKLYNIASENISKAFDYPSLKSKELKQAIQKKIREKAILSTKARLAERNKSFDDYTDEELEIIISDEERKIKDDLKTKSLVAALAILGLDFLI
;
A
#
# COMPACT_ATOMS: atom_id res chain seq x y z
N MET A 1 45.59 -19.31 -24.30
CA MET A 1 44.71 -19.50 -23.12
C MET A 1 43.85 -18.27 -22.74
N LYS A 2 44.20 -17.03 -23.09
CA LYS A 2 43.48 -15.79 -22.64
C LYS A 2 42.06 -15.59 -23.20
N LEU A 3 41.76 -16.10 -24.40
CA LEU A 3 40.47 -15.86 -25.08
C LEU A 3 39.30 -16.61 -24.43
N LYS A 4 39.51 -17.89 -24.05
CA LYS A 4 38.52 -18.70 -23.33
C LYS A 4 38.15 -18.09 -21.98
N GLN A 5 39.12 -17.52 -21.26
CA GLN A 5 38.86 -16.85 -19.98
C GLN A 5 38.01 -15.59 -20.15
N ARG A 6 38.29 -14.76 -21.16
CA ARG A 6 37.48 -13.57 -21.46
C ARG A 6 36.05 -13.92 -21.88
N LEU A 7 35.89 -14.95 -22.70
CA LEU A 7 34.57 -15.48 -23.09
C LEU A 7 33.78 -15.97 -21.88
N LYS A 8 34.42 -16.77 -21.00
CA LYS A 8 33.80 -17.28 -19.78
C LYS A 8 33.41 -16.16 -18.80
N GLN A 9 34.26 -15.14 -18.64
CA GLN A 9 33.95 -13.98 -17.81
C GLN A 9 32.78 -13.16 -18.37
N ASN A 10 32.78 -12.89 -19.68
CA ASN A 10 31.72 -12.13 -20.32
C ASN A 10 30.39 -12.90 -20.29
N SER A 11 30.39 -14.21 -20.52
CA SER A 11 29.18 -15.02 -20.42
C SER A 11 28.63 -15.06 -19.00
N SER A 12 29.48 -15.16 -17.97
CA SER A 12 29.04 -15.12 -16.57
C SER A 12 28.47 -13.75 -16.18
N LYS A 13 29.04 -12.65 -16.68
CA LYS A 13 28.50 -11.30 -16.44
C LYS A 13 27.13 -11.14 -17.11
N LEU A 14 26.99 -11.60 -18.36
CA LEU A 14 25.71 -11.56 -19.07
C LEU A 14 24.65 -12.44 -18.39
N TYR A 15 25.02 -13.63 -17.92
CA TYR A 15 24.12 -14.50 -17.16
C TYR A 15 23.63 -13.81 -15.88
N ASN A 16 24.54 -13.20 -15.12
CA ASN A 16 24.19 -12.49 -13.89
C ASN A 16 23.28 -11.28 -14.16
N ILE A 17 23.58 -10.47 -15.19
CA ILE A 17 22.76 -9.32 -15.59
C ILE A 17 21.37 -9.77 -16.07
N ALA A 18 21.29 -10.84 -16.86
CA ALA A 18 20.02 -11.40 -17.30
C ALA A 18 19.22 -11.94 -16.11
N SER A 19 19.84 -12.73 -15.22
CA SER A 19 19.16 -13.27 -14.04
C SER A 19 18.69 -12.17 -13.08
N GLU A 20 19.47 -11.11 -12.90
CA GLU A 20 19.14 -10.00 -11.99
C GLU A 20 18.02 -9.11 -12.54
N ASN A 21 17.98 -8.86 -13.86
CA ASN A 21 16.91 -8.10 -14.48
C ASN A 21 15.63 -8.92 -14.67
N ILE A 22 15.73 -10.22 -14.94
CA ILE A 22 14.57 -11.13 -15.01
C ILE A 22 13.92 -11.27 -13.64
N SER A 23 14.71 -11.44 -12.57
CA SER A 23 14.17 -11.46 -11.21
C SER A 23 13.50 -10.13 -10.85
N LYS A 24 14.11 -8.98 -11.15
CA LYS A 24 13.46 -7.67 -10.96
C LYS A 24 12.17 -7.49 -11.77
N ALA A 25 12.12 -7.96 -13.02
CA ALA A 25 10.92 -7.88 -13.87
C ALA A 25 9.79 -8.82 -13.38
N PHE A 26 10.16 -10.02 -12.93
CA PHE A 26 9.22 -10.98 -12.36
C PHE A 26 8.72 -10.55 -10.97
N ASP A 27 9.56 -9.91 -10.17
CA ASP A 27 9.22 -9.36 -8.86
C ASP A 27 8.59 -7.96 -8.94
N TYR A 28 8.60 -7.29 -10.10
CA TYR A 28 8.09 -5.92 -10.28
C TYR A 28 6.63 -5.74 -9.81
N PRO A 29 5.68 -6.64 -10.14
CA PRO A 29 4.32 -6.54 -9.62
C PRO A 29 4.27 -6.64 -8.09
N SER A 30 5.14 -7.44 -7.49
CA SER A 30 5.19 -7.63 -6.03
C SER A 30 5.82 -6.44 -5.30
N LEU A 31 6.83 -5.79 -5.90
CA LEU A 31 7.46 -4.59 -5.35
C LEU A 31 6.52 -3.39 -5.44
N LYS A 32 5.91 -3.18 -6.62
CA LYS A 32 4.97 -2.07 -6.82
C LYS A 32 3.72 -2.20 -5.95
N SER A 33 3.21 -3.43 -5.78
CA SER A 33 2.07 -3.67 -4.88
C SER A 33 2.42 -3.43 -3.41
N LYS A 34 3.65 -3.71 -2.96
CA LYS A 34 4.12 -3.36 -1.61
C LYS A 34 4.19 -1.85 -1.40
N GLU A 35 4.80 -1.11 -2.33
CA GLU A 35 4.86 0.36 -2.28
C GLU A 35 3.45 0.97 -2.27
N LEU A 36 2.57 0.48 -3.14
CA LEU A 36 1.18 0.92 -3.20
C LEU A 36 0.44 0.63 -1.89
N LYS A 37 0.61 -0.57 -1.33
CA LYS A 37 0.00 -0.95 -0.05
C LYS A 37 0.46 -0.02 1.07
N GLN A 38 1.75 0.31 1.13
CA GLN A 38 2.28 1.26 2.12
C GLN A 38 1.72 2.67 1.93
N ALA A 39 1.64 3.15 0.69
CA ALA A 39 1.06 4.45 0.37
C ALA A 39 -0.42 4.53 0.79
N ILE A 40 -1.20 3.47 0.51
CA ILE A 40 -2.60 3.36 0.93
C ILE A 40 -2.69 3.34 2.46
N GLN A 41 -1.88 2.54 3.15
CA GLN A 41 -1.86 2.49 4.62
C GLN A 41 -1.57 3.85 5.24
N LYS A 42 -0.58 4.58 4.72
CA LYS A 42 -0.27 5.95 5.15
C LYS A 42 -1.47 6.88 4.97
N LYS A 43 -2.14 6.82 3.82
CA LYS A 43 -3.33 7.62 3.54
C LYS A 43 -4.52 7.28 4.44
N ILE A 44 -4.70 6.00 4.77
CA ILE A 44 -5.71 5.55 5.74
C ILE A 44 -5.42 6.16 7.11
N ARG A 45 -4.16 6.09 7.60
CA ARG A 45 -3.76 6.70 8.87
C ARG A 45 -4.02 8.21 8.89
N GLU A 46 -3.56 8.93 7.86
CA GLU A 46 -3.78 10.39 7.73
C GLU A 46 -5.28 10.73 7.81
N LYS A 47 -6.11 9.99 7.07
CA LYS A 47 -7.57 10.18 7.08
C LYS A 47 -8.20 9.81 8.42
N ALA A 48 -7.71 8.77 9.10
CA ALA A 48 -8.20 8.36 10.42
C ALA A 48 -7.91 9.41 11.49
N ILE A 49 -6.72 10.02 11.47
CA ILE A 49 -6.37 11.13 12.37
C ILE A 49 -7.28 12.33 12.12
N LEU A 50 -7.53 12.70 10.87
CA LEU A 50 -8.44 13.80 10.52
C LEU A 50 -9.89 13.50 10.95
N SER A 51 -10.38 12.28 10.73
CA SER A 51 -11.70 11.83 11.16
C SER A 51 -11.82 11.88 12.68
N THR A 52 -10.79 11.41 13.38
CA THR A 52 -10.71 11.46 14.85
C THR A 52 -10.76 12.90 15.33
N LYS A 53 -9.96 13.80 14.73
CA LYS A 53 -9.97 15.23 15.07
C LYS A 53 -11.36 15.85 14.91
N ALA A 54 -12.03 15.58 13.79
CA ALA A 54 -13.38 16.07 13.55
C ALA A 54 -14.37 15.53 14.59
N ARG A 55 -14.33 14.21 14.83
CA ARG A 55 -15.18 13.49 15.81
C ARG A 55 -14.98 13.98 17.25
N LEU A 56 -13.77 14.39 17.62
CA LEU A 56 -13.47 14.97 18.93
C LEU A 56 -13.97 16.41 19.02
N ALA A 57 -13.74 17.22 17.98
CA ALA A 57 -14.21 18.59 17.89
C ALA A 57 -15.74 18.69 18.00
N GLU A 58 -16.48 17.76 17.40
CA GLU A 58 -17.95 17.65 17.55
C GLU A 58 -18.41 17.50 19.01
N ARG A 59 -17.55 16.96 19.88
CA ARG A 59 -17.81 16.75 21.31
C ARG A 59 -17.15 17.81 22.18
N ASN A 60 -16.63 18.89 21.59
CA ASN A 60 -15.82 19.92 22.26
C ASN A 60 -14.60 19.32 22.99
N LYS A 61 -13.98 18.29 22.42
CA LYS A 61 -12.75 17.67 22.93
C LYS A 61 -11.59 17.85 21.95
N SER A 62 -10.36 17.81 22.45
CA SER A 62 -9.13 17.77 21.66
C SER A 62 -8.37 16.45 21.89
N PHE A 63 -7.25 16.28 21.18
CA PHE A 63 -6.33 15.17 21.42
C PHE A 63 -5.71 15.23 22.83
N ASP A 64 -5.55 16.42 23.38
CA ASP A 64 -4.92 16.63 24.69
C ASP A 64 -5.79 16.14 25.85
N ASP A 65 -7.08 15.87 25.60
CA ASP A 65 -8.02 15.32 26.57
C ASP A 65 -7.89 13.80 26.77
N TYR A 66 -6.97 13.15 26.06
CA TYR A 66 -6.81 11.71 26.02
C TYR A 66 -5.34 11.30 26.18
N THR A 67 -5.11 10.12 26.72
CA THR A 67 -3.78 9.48 26.74
C THR A 67 -3.39 8.97 25.35
N ASP A 68 -2.09 8.76 25.12
CA ASP A 68 -1.58 8.23 23.86
C ASP A 68 -2.19 6.85 23.53
N GLU A 69 -2.36 5.98 24.54
CA GLU A 69 -3.00 4.68 24.36
C GLU A 69 -4.47 4.80 23.95
N GLU A 70 -5.23 5.70 24.57
CA GLU A 70 -6.64 5.94 24.23
C GLU A 70 -6.79 6.51 22.83
N LEU A 71 -5.92 7.45 22.44
CA LEU A 71 -5.91 8.00 21.09
C LEU A 71 -5.58 6.94 20.05
N GLU A 72 -4.64 6.04 20.32
CA GLU A 72 -4.30 4.97 19.40
C GLU A 72 -5.48 4.02 19.17
N ILE A 73 -6.24 3.71 20.24
CA ILE A 73 -7.46 2.90 20.14
C ILE A 73 -8.50 3.62 19.26
N ILE A 74 -8.77 4.90 19.53
CA ILE A 74 -9.77 5.68 18.78
C ILE A 74 -9.38 5.79 17.30
N ILE A 75 -8.11 6.11 17.01
CA ILE A 75 -7.62 6.25 15.63
C ILE A 75 -7.68 4.90 14.93
N SER A 76 -7.29 3.80 15.59
CA SER A 76 -7.36 2.44 15.04
C SER A 76 -8.79 2.03 14.68
N ASP A 77 -9.78 2.43 15.48
CA ASP A 77 -11.20 2.21 15.15
C ASP A 77 -11.62 3.01 13.90
N GLU A 78 -11.21 4.27 13.77
CA GLU A 78 -11.48 5.06 12.57
C GLU A 78 -10.76 4.49 11.33
N GLU A 79 -9.52 3.99 11.47
CA GLU A 79 -8.81 3.29 10.40
C GLU A 79 -9.59 2.07 9.91
N ARG A 80 -10.15 1.28 10.84
CA ARG A 80 -10.94 0.10 10.50
C ARG A 80 -12.15 0.47 9.66
N LYS A 81 -12.90 1.49 10.08
CA LYS A 81 -14.06 2.01 9.32
C LYS A 81 -13.65 2.48 7.93
N ILE A 82 -12.58 3.26 7.82
CA ILE A 82 -12.07 3.77 6.53
C ILE A 82 -11.67 2.62 5.62
N LYS A 83 -11.01 1.60 6.17
CA LYS A 83 -10.58 0.42 5.42
C LYS A 83 -11.78 -0.38 4.89
N ASP A 84 -12.81 -0.55 5.70
CA ASP A 84 -14.04 -1.25 5.29
C ASP A 84 -14.82 -0.46 4.24
N ASP A 85 -14.91 0.87 4.40
CA ASP A 85 -15.49 1.77 3.41
C ASP A 85 -14.74 1.70 2.06
N LEU A 86 -13.41 1.72 2.11
CA LEU A 86 -12.56 1.62 0.92
C LEU A 86 -12.76 0.29 0.19
N LYS A 87 -12.85 -0.84 0.91
CA LYS A 87 -13.12 -2.14 0.29
C LYS A 87 -14.44 -2.12 -0.47
N THR A 88 -15.52 -1.66 0.16
CA THR A 88 -16.85 -1.61 -0.44
C THR A 88 -16.87 -0.67 -1.64
N LYS A 89 -16.39 0.56 -1.49
CA LYS A 89 -16.39 1.56 -2.58
C LYS A 89 -15.48 1.16 -3.73
N SER A 90 -14.32 0.54 -3.45
CA SER A 90 -13.40 0.09 -4.51
C SER A 90 -13.99 -1.07 -5.32
N LEU A 91 -14.72 -1.99 -4.68
CA LEU A 91 -15.44 -3.05 -5.37
C LEU A 91 -16.54 -2.46 -6.26
N VAL A 92 -17.35 -1.55 -5.72
CA VAL A 92 -18.40 -0.86 -6.49
C VAL A 92 -17.80 -0.13 -7.69
N ALA A 93 -16.70 0.61 -7.49
CA ALA A 93 -16.01 1.30 -8.57
C ALA A 93 -15.47 0.33 -9.64
N ALA A 94 -14.89 -0.81 -9.22
CA ALA A 94 -14.40 -1.82 -10.15
C ALA A 94 -15.54 -2.45 -10.97
N LEU A 95 -16.67 -2.77 -10.33
CA LEU A 95 -17.85 -3.31 -11.01
C LEU A 95 -18.41 -2.31 -12.03
N ALA A 96 -18.49 -1.02 -11.68
CA ALA A 96 -18.92 0.02 -12.60
C ALA A 96 -17.99 0.16 -13.82
N ILE A 97 -16.67 0.11 -13.63
CA ILE A 97 -15.69 0.13 -14.73
C ILE A 97 -15.87 -1.08 -15.65
N LEU A 98 -16.27 -2.24 -15.09
CA LEU A 98 -16.53 -3.46 -15.84
C LEU A 98 -17.92 -3.53 -16.46
N GLY A 99 -18.78 -2.52 -16.28
CA GLY A 99 -20.16 -2.53 -16.77
C GLY A 99 -21.07 -3.53 -16.04
N LEU A 100 -20.74 -3.85 -14.79
CA LEU A 100 -21.49 -4.75 -13.91
C LEU A 100 -22.26 -3.97 -12.84
N ASP A 101 -22.65 -2.74 -13.14
CA ASP A 101 -23.39 -1.86 -12.25
C ASP A 101 -24.78 -2.42 -11.86
N PHE A 102 -25.36 -3.31 -12.67
CA PHE A 102 -26.64 -3.98 -12.38
C PHE A 102 -26.60 -4.96 -11.18
N LEU A 103 -25.41 -5.34 -10.70
CA LEU A 103 -25.24 -6.26 -9.56
C LEU A 103 -25.11 -5.54 -8.20
N ILE A 104 -25.14 -4.21 -8.22
CA ILE A 104 -24.84 -3.34 -7.07
C ILE A 104 -26.13 -2.72 -6.52
#